data_AF-A0A2D3C914-F1
#
_entry.id   AF-A0A2D3C914-F1
#
_cell.length_a   1.000
_cell.length_b   1.000
_cell.length_c   1.000
_cell.angle_alpha   90.00
_cell.angle_beta   90.00
_cell.angle_gamma   90.00
#
_symmetry.space_group_name_H-M   'P 1'
#
loop_
_entity.id
_entity.type
_entity.pdbx_description
1 polymer ?
#
loop_
_entity_poly.entity_id
_entity_poly.type
_entity_poly.pdbx_seq_one_letter_code
_entity_poly.pdbx_strand_id
1 'polypeptide(L)'
;MQDSKQETKIIIEPNFELEQGLVDALNSNLYNASKDDIISNYINNNKEKIKAQKDVNIATLKGDELRSYTLKDGSDIIFSGDWTFYVSEIKEEQINPLTRAGISYTPIITHSYSAYSWVGPRLFSIYTKGYFEYDGTTVEAHHMDSWYTRGTLSVWQVSNWEEGKYDHSSGTYSEFYGRGNFYFGFEIDGGNLILQDEYINLYVKCDEGGDYEKEMTKY
;
A
#
# COMPACT_ATOMS: atom_id res chain seq x y z
N MET A 1 -35.76 -42.50 3.65
CA MET A 1 -35.38 -41.17 4.15
C MET A 1 -34.15 -41.36 5.01
N GLN A 2 -33.00 -40.93 4.52
CA GLN A 2 -31.77 -40.89 5.30
C GLN A 2 -31.24 -39.46 5.12
N ASP A 3 -31.47 -38.63 6.12
CA ASP A 3 -30.94 -37.27 6.20
C ASP A 3 -29.41 -37.36 6.32
N SER A 4 -28.70 -37.05 5.23
CA SER A 4 -27.29 -36.69 5.34
C SER A 4 -27.21 -35.20 5.64
N LYS A 5 -26.89 -34.86 6.89
CA LYS A 5 -26.39 -33.52 7.23
C LYS A 5 -25.20 -33.21 6.32
N GLN A 6 -25.36 -32.24 5.43
CA GLN A 6 -24.21 -31.59 4.81
C GLN A 6 -23.45 -30.88 5.93
N GLU A 7 -22.34 -31.47 6.36
CA GLU A 7 -21.31 -30.71 7.07
C GLU A 7 -20.76 -29.69 6.08
N THR A 8 -21.16 -28.43 6.25
CA THR A 8 -20.56 -27.30 5.55
C THR A 8 -19.10 -27.23 5.98
N LYS A 9 -18.23 -27.86 5.21
CA LYS A 9 -16.78 -27.71 5.33
C LYS A 9 -16.47 -26.27 4.96
N ILE A 10 -16.39 -25.39 5.96
CA ILE A 10 -15.85 -24.05 5.78
C ILE A 10 -14.42 -24.26 5.31
N ILE A 11 -14.19 -24.13 4.00
CA ILE A 11 -12.85 -24.01 3.46
C ILE A 11 -12.42 -22.61 3.90
N ILE A 12 -11.80 -22.52 5.07
CA ILE A 12 -10.99 -21.34 5.38
C ILE A 12 -9.88 -21.41 4.35
N GLU A 13 -9.93 -20.54 3.34
CA GLU A 13 -8.81 -20.39 2.43
C GLU A 13 -7.59 -20.10 3.29
N PRO A 14 -6.53 -20.92 3.25
CA PRO A 14 -5.47 -20.85 4.25
C PRO A 14 -4.78 -19.47 4.28
N ASN A 15 -4.84 -18.70 3.17
CA ASN A 15 -4.47 -17.29 3.10
C ASN A 15 -5.16 -16.40 4.13
N PHE A 16 -6.43 -16.65 4.44
CA PHE A 16 -7.21 -15.78 5.30
C PHE A 16 -6.74 -15.76 6.77
N GLU A 17 -6.29 -16.88 7.34
CA GLU A 17 -5.82 -16.91 8.74
C GLU A 17 -4.52 -16.10 8.91
N LEU A 18 -3.58 -16.23 7.97
CA LEU A 18 -2.33 -15.47 7.99
C LEU A 18 -2.55 -13.98 7.73
N GLU A 19 -3.42 -13.64 6.78
CA GLU A 19 -3.77 -12.25 6.47
C GLU A 19 -4.44 -11.59 7.67
N GLN A 20 -5.46 -12.23 8.26
CA GLN A 20 -6.16 -11.70 9.41
C GLN A 20 -5.24 -11.61 10.64
N GLY A 21 -4.38 -12.60 10.86
CA GLY A 21 -3.42 -12.55 11.96
C GLY A 21 -2.43 -11.40 11.83
N LEU A 22 -2.00 -11.06 10.61
CA LEU A 22 -1.14 -9.89 10.37
C LEU A 22 -1.90 -8.58 10.62
N VAL A 23 -3.14 -8.48 10.14
CA VAL A 23 -4.04 -7.35 10.42
C VAL A 23 -4.20 -7.15 11.93
N ASP A 24 -4.44 -8.23 12.68
CA ASP A 24 -4.61 -8.20 14.12
C ASP A 24 -3.32 -7.77 14.83
N ALA A 25 -2.15 -8.24 14.38
CA ALA A 25 -0.85 -7.84 14.92
C ALA A 25 -0.60 -6.34 14.73
N LEU A 26 -0.85 -5.81 13.52
CA LEU A 26 -0.73 -4.38 13.22
C LEU A 26 -1.70 -3.53 14.05
N ASN A 27 -2.95 -3.98 14.20
CA ASN A 27 -3.97 -3.32 15.01
C ASN A 27 -3.78 -3.44 16.52
N SER A 28 -2.92 -4.35 16.97
CA SER A 28 -2.58 -4.56 18.39
C SER A 28 -1.31 -3.81 18.81
N ASN A 29 -0.68 -3.06 17.89
CA ASN A 29 0.51 -2.26 18.15
C ASN A 29 0.24 -1.06 19.07
N LEU A 30 -0.03 -1.33 20.35
CA LEU A 30 -0.29 -0.34 21.39
C LEU A 30 0.98 0.40 21.85
N TYR A 31 2.16 0.09 21.28
CA TYR A 31 3.48 0.45 21.83
C TYR A 31 4.41 1.22 20.89
N ASN A 32 3.91 1.85 19.83
CA ASN A 32 4.70 2.67 18.88
C ASN A 32 5.87 1.91 18.21
N ALA A 33 5.83 0.58 18.11
CA ALA A 33 6.81 -0.14 17.30
C ALA A 33 6.62 0.21 15.82
N SER A 34 7.70 0.18 15.02
CA SER A 34 7.55 0.40 13.59
C SER A 34 6.76 -0.75 12.96
N LYS A 35 6.01 -0.46 11.90
CA LYS A 35 5.29 -1.51 11.15
C LYS A 35 6.23 -2.54 10.55
N ASP A 36 7.41 -2.11 10.12
CA ASP A 36 8.47 -3.00 9.64
C ASP A 36 8.84 -4.05 10.69
N ASP A 37 8.95 -3.66 11.97
CA ASP A 37 9.28 -4.58 13.07
C ASP A 37 8.13 -5.56 13.36
N ILE A 38 6.88 -5.08 13.34
CA ILE A 38 5.70 -5.91 13.60
C ILE A 38 5.53 -6.95 12.49
N ILE A 39 5.64 -6.50 11.24
CA ILE A 39 5.57 -7.35 10.06
C ILE A 39 6.68 -8.40 10.12
N SER A 40 7.93 -7.97 10.37
CA SER A 40 9.07 -8.88 10.46
C SER A 40 8.89 -9.92 11.56
N ASN A 41 8.44 -9.51 12.74
CA ASN A 41 8.17 -10.42 13.86
C ASN A 41 7.03 -11.40 13.54
N TYR A 42 5.94 -10.91 12.93
CA TYR A 42 4.82 -11.76 12.53
C TYR A 42 5.25 -12.83 11.52
N ILE A 43 5.97 -12.43 10.47
CA ILE A 43 6.48 -13.35 9.44
C ILE A 43 7.41 -14.39 10.07
N ASN A 44 8.36 -13.96 10.90
CA ASN A 44 9.30 -14.86 11.56
C ASN A 44 8.60 -15.90 12.44
N ASN A 45 7.57 -15.48 13.19
CA ASN A 45 6.81 -16.37 14.08
C ASN A 45 5.89 -17.34 13.31
N ASN A 46 5.54 -17.03 12.07
CA ASN A 46 4.62 -17.82 11.23
C ASN A 46 5.31 -18.49 10.03
N LYS A 47 6.64 -18.49 9.98
CA LYS A 47 7.43 -18.93 8.81
C LYS A 47 7.03 -20.32 8.29
N GLU A 48 6.84 -21.30 9.17
CA GLU A 48 6.46 -22.66 8.77
C GLU A 48 5.05 -22.74 8.18
N LYS A 49 4.09 -21.97 8.73
CA LYS A 49 2.72 -21.88 8.18
C LYS A 49 2.72 -21.22 6.80
N ILE A 50 3.46 -20.13 6.65
CA ILE A 50 3.61 -19.39 5.39
C ILE A 50 4.14 -20.31 4.29
N LYS A 51 5.22 -21.05 4.57
CA LYS A 51 5.80 -22.01 3.61
C LYS A 51 4.80 -23.08 3.20
N ALA A 52 4.20 -23.77 4.17
CA ALA A 52 3.26 -24.86 3.92
C ALA A 52 2.07 -24.43 3.05
N GLN A 53 1.61 -23.20 3.23
CA GLN A 53 0.45 -22.66 2.54
C GLN A 53 0.74 -22.22 1.11
N LYS A 54 1.94 -21.69 0.87
CA LYS A 54 2.30 -21.21 -0.46
C LYS A 54 2.81 -22.33 -1.37
N ASP A 55 3.40 -23.40 -0.82
CA ASP A 55 3.71 -24.63 -1.57
C ASP A 55 2.45 -25.30 -2.16
N VAL A 56 1.32 -25.21 -1.46
CA VAL A 56 0.01 -25.74 -1.91
C VAL A 56 -0.61 -24.88 -3.02
N ASN A 57 -0.16 -23.62 -3.16
CA ASN A 57 -0.85 -22.58 -3.93
C ASN A 57 -0.09 -22.11 -5.19
N ILE A 58 1.10 -22.64 -5.50
CA ILE A 58 1.87 -22.30 -6.72
C ILE A 58 1.07 -22.63 -8.01
N ALA A 59 0.10 -23.55 -7.96
CA ALA A 59 -0.71 -23.94 -9.11
C ALA A 59 -2.01 -23.12 -9.31
N THR A 60 -2.45 -22.32 -8.34
CA THR A 60 -3.86 -21.83 -8.31
C THR A 60 -4.06 -20.36 -7.94
N LEU A 61 -3.01 -19.60 -7.59
CA LEU A 61 -3.12 -18.16 -7.30
C LEU A 61 -3.09 -17.29 -8.57
N LYS A 62 -3.97 -17.59 -9.53
CA LYS A 62 -4.44 -16.58 -10.50
C LYS A 62 -5.80 -16.09 -10.00
N GLY A 63 -5.79 -15.39 -8.88
CA GLY A 63 -6.96 -14.68 -8.37
C GLY A 63 -6.65 -13.20 -8.42
N ASP A 64 -7.20 -12.50 -9.42
CA ASP A 64 -7.02 -11.06 -9.66
C ASP A 64 -7.64 -10.17 -8.56
N GLU A 65 -8.18 -10.74 -7.48
CA GLU A 65 -8.86 -9.99 -6.43
C GLU A 65 -7.89 -9.61 -5.29
N LEU A 66 -7.47 -8.34 -5.32
CA LEU A 66 -6.83 -7.68 -4.21
C LEU A 66 -7.79 -7.63 -3.01
N ARG A 67 -7.33 -8.08 -1.84
CA ARG A 67 -8.07 -7.93 -0.57
C ARG A 67 -7.47 -6.78 0.23
N SER A 68 -8.27 -5.77 0.54
CA SER A 68 -7.84 -4.60 1.29
C SER A 68 -8.51 -4.52 2.66
N TYR A 69 -7.76 -4.12 3.67
CA TYR A 69 -8.24 -3.92 5.04
C TYR A 69 -7.71 -2.59 5.59
N THR A 70 -8.61 -1.75 6.10
CA THR A 70 -8.23 -0.53 6.82
C THR A 70 -7.86 -0.86 8.27
N LEU A 71 -6.68 -0.42 8.68
CA LEU A 71 -6.13 -0.57 10.01
C LEU A 71 -6.64 0.55 10.94
N LYS A 72 -6.52 0.34 12.25
CA LYS A 72 -7.00 1.27 13.29
C LYS A 72 -6.31 2.63 13.25
N ASP A 73 -5.11 2.71 12.69
CA ASP A 73 -4.35 3.95 12.50
C ASP A 73 -4.72 4.68 11.19
N GLY A 74 -5.68 4.18 10.42
CA GLY A 74 -6.15 4.76 9.16
C GLY A 74 -5.30 4.37 7.93
N SER A 75 -4.24 3.59 8.11
CA SER A 75 -3.53 2.97 6.99
C SER A 75 -4.29 1.78 6.42
N ASP A 76 -3.95 1.36 5.20
CA ASP A 76 -4.55 0.20 4.55
C ASP A 76 -3.50 -0.87 4.29
N ILE A 77 -3.86 -2.13 4.49
CA ILE A 77 -3.07 -3.29 4.05
C ILE A 77 -3.78 -4.00 2.91
N ILE A 78 -3.03 -4.28 1.84
CA ILE A 78 -3.52 -4.84 0.58
C ILE A 78 -2.80 -6.15 0.30
N PHE A 79 -3.53 -7.26 0.20
CA PHE A 79 -3.01 -8.58 -0.13
C PHE A 79 -3.27 -8.90 -1.60
N SER A 80 -2.20 -9.14 -2.36
CA SER A 80 -2.21 -9.48 -3.80
C SER A 80 -2.41 -10.96 -4.09
N GLY A 81 -2.65 -11.78 -3.06
CA GLY A 81 -2.80 -13.23 -3.21
C GLY A 81 -1.48 -13.97 -3.48
N ASP A 82 -0.49 -13.31 -4.06
CA ASP A 82 0.86 -13.83 -4.32
C ASP A 82 1.78 -13.74 -3.10
N TRP A 83 3.10 -13.81 -3.30
CA TRP A 83 4.10 -13.74 -2.24
C TRP A 83 4.33 -12.34 -1.69
N THR A 84 3.58 -11.34 -2.16
CA THR A 84 3.71 -9.94 -1.75
C THR A 84 2.43 -9.43 -1.09
N PHE A 85 2.58 -8.33 -0.37
CA PHE A 85 1.49 -7.53 0.15
C PHE A 85 1.99 -6.11 0.39
N TYR A 86 1.07 -5.18 0.61
CA TYR A 86 1.39 -3.76 0.62
C TYR A 86 0.73 -3.03 1.78
N VAL A 87 1.38 -1.96 2.24
CA VAL A 87 0.86 -1.05 3.26
C VAL A 87 0.83 0.36 2.69
N SER A 88 -0.33 1.02 2.75
CA SER A 88 -0.60 2.37 2.25
C SER A 88 -0.93 3.31 3.40
N GLU A 89 -0.24 4.44 3.50
CA GLU A 89 -0.36 5.36 4.66
C GLU A 89 -0.37 6.82 4.25
N ILE A 90 -1.19 7.63 4.94
CA ILE A 90 -1.09 9.09 4.90
C ILE A 90 -0.44 9.58 6.19
N LYS A 91 0.43 10.57 6.05
CA LYS A 91 0.84 11.45 7.13
C LYS A 91 0.52 12.90 6.77
N GLU A 92 -0.05 13.62 7.72
CA GLU A 92 -0.39 15.04 7.56
C GLU A 92 0.50 15.92 8.43
N GLU A 93 0.98 17.01 7.84
CA GLU A 93 1.75 18.06 8.50
C GLU A 93 0.99 19.38 8.35
N GLN A 94 0.59 19.98 9.46
CA GLN A 94 -0.19 21.23 9.44
C GLN A 94 0.61 22.37 8.82
N ILE A 95 -0.01 23.09 7.91
CA ILE A 95 0.52 24.34 7.36
C ILE A 95 -0.01 25.48 8.22
N ASN A 96 0.81 26.50 8.48
CA ASN A 96 0.31 27.79 8.95
C ASN A 96 0.13 28.70 7.72
N PRO A 97 -1.04 28.66 7.05
CA PRO A 97 -1.22 29.47 5.86
C PRO A 97 -1.17 30.96 6.21
N LEU A 98 -0.57 31.75 5.32
CA LEU A 98 -0.84 33.18 5.29
C LEU A 98 -2.31 33.34 4.90
N THR A 99 -3.13 33.87 5.81
CA THR A 99 -4.56 34.03 5.58
C THR A 99 -4.81 34.96 4.39
N ARG A 100 -5.23 34.39 3.26
CA ARG A 100 -5.72 35.12 2.10
C ARG A 100 -7.23 34.90 2.03
N ALA A 101 -7.99 35.99 1.95
CA ALA A 101 -9.45 35.92 1.95
C ALA A 101 -9.94 35.07 0.76
N GLY A 102 -10.78 34.08 1.06
CA GLY A 102 -11.38 33.19 0.05
C GLY A 102 -10.51 32.02 -0.40
N ILE A 103 -9.33 31.80 0.21
CA ILE A 103 -8.44 30.69 -0.15
C ILE A 103 -8.13 29.86 1.09
N SER A 104 -8.24 28.55 0.94
CA SER A 104 -7.94 27.54 1.95
C SER A 104 -6.84 26.61 1.45
N TYR A 105 -6.21 25.90 2.39
CA TYR A 105 -5.15 24.95 2.08
C TYR A 105 -5.38 23.65 2.84
N THR A 106 -5.09 22.52 2.20
CA THR A 106 -4.98 21.25 2.92
C THR A 106 -3.71 21.27 3.79
N PRO A 107 -3.58 20.35 4.76
CA PRO A 107 -2.28 20.02 5.31
C PRO A 107 -1.30 19.60 4.20
N ILE A 108 0.00 19.61 4.51
CA ILE A 108 0.98 18.89 3.71
C ILE A 108 0.73 17.41 3.92
N ILE A 109 0.38 16.73 2.84
CA ILE A 109 0.07 15.31 2.81
C ILE A 109 1.30 14.57 2.28
N THR A 110 1.72 13.55 3.01
CA THR A 110 2.67 12.54 2.52
C THR A 110 1.93 11.22 2.40
N HIS A 111 1.69 10.75 1.18
CA HIS A 111 1.17 9.42 0.93
C HIS A 111 2.32 8.47 0.66
N SER A 112 2.30 7.30 1.30
CA SER A 112 3.31 6.27 1.16
C SER A 112 2.70 4.93 0.82
N TYR A 113 3.46 4.13 0.08
CA TYR A 113 3.13 2.76 -0.28
C TYR A 113 4.37 1.89 -0.11
N SER A 114 4.27 0.89 0.76
CA SER A 114 5.38 -0.01 1.10
C SER A 114 5.03 -1.43 0.70
N ALA A 115 5.90 -2.06 -0.09
CA ALA A 115 5.75 -3.45 -0.50
C ALA A 115 6.56 -4.38 0.40
N TYR A 116 5.97 -5.50 0.76
CA TYR A 116 6.54 -6.52 1.63
C TYR A 116 6.45 -7.89 0.96
N SER A 117 7.36 -8.78 1.34
CA SER A 117 7.29 -10.20 0.97
C SER A 117 6.88 -11.03 2.18
N TRP A 118 6.16 -12.13 1.96
CA TRP A 118 5.80 -13.07 3.02
C TRP A 118 6.99 -13.89 3.55
N VAL A 119 8.19 -13.73 3.00
CA VAL A 119 9.38 -14.51 3.35
C VAL A 119 10.58 -13.67 3.81
N GLY A 120 10.46 -12.35 3.78
CA GLY A 120 11.60 -11.46 3.92
C GLY A 120 11.22 -10.07 4.43
N PRO A 121 12.18 -9.12 4.40
CA PRO A 121 11.93 -7.76 4.84
C PRO A 121 11.08 -6.99 3.80
N ARG A 122 10.77 -5.74 4.13
CA ARG A 122 10.25 -4.75 3.18
C ARG A 122 11.09 -4.76 1.90
N LEU A 123 10.42 -4.79 0.76
CA LEU A 123 11.04 -4.79 -0.56
C LEU A 123 11.42 -3.37 -0.99
N PHE A 124 10.50 -2.42 -0.80
CA PHE A 124 10.66 -1.01 -1.12
C PHE A 124 9.52 -0.17 -0.53
N SER A 125 9.67 1.15 -0.58
CA SER A 125 8.59 2.12 -0.36
C SER A 125 8.61 3.20 -1.43
N ILE A 126 7.44 3.71 -1.80
CA ILE A 126 7.21 4.87 -2.66
C ILE A 126 6.50 5.94 -1.85
N TYR A 127 6.82 7.20 -2.11
CA TYR A 127 6.26 8.36 -1.44
C TYR A 127 5.90 9.44 -2.46
N THR A 128 4.82 10.16 -2.18
CA THR A 128 4.46 11.41 -2.85
C THR A 128 4.03 12.42 -1.81
N LYS A 129 4.54 13.66 -1.91
CA LYS A 129 4.33 14.73 -0.93
C LYS A 129 3.88 16.00 -1.61
N GLY A 130 2.83 16.61 -1.07
CA GLY A 130 2.26 17.85 -1.60
C GLY A 130 1.13 18.39 -0.72
N TYR A 131 0.50 19.47 -1.18
CA TYR A 131 -0.70 20.04 -0.59
C TYR A 131 -1.57 20.66 -1.69
N PHE A 132 -2.79 21.07 -1.35
CA PHE A 132 -3.71 21.72 -2.28
C PHE A 132 -4.09 23.12 -1.78
N GLU A 133 -4.20 24.05 -2.72
CA GLU A 133 -4.85 25.36 -2.56
C GLU A 133 -6.26 25.27 -3.17
N TYR A 134 -7.30 25.71 -2.46
CA TYR A 134 -8.68 25.63 -2.93
C TYR A 134 -9.56 26.78 -2.45
N ASP A 135 -10.60 27.13 -3.23
CA ASP A 135 -11.50 28.24 -2.95
C ASP A 135 -13.01 27.90 -3.02
N GLY A 136 -13.36 26.61 -3.17
CA GLY A 136 -14.74 26.16 -3.37
C GLY A 136 -15.21 26.20 -4.82
N THR A 137 -14.38 26.69 -5.76
CA THR A 137 -14.64 26.72 -7.21
C THR A 137 -13.50 26.07 -7.99
N THR A 138 -12.27 26.25 -7.53
CA THR A 138 -11.05 25.72 -8.13
C THR A 138 -10.15 25.09 -7.06
N VAL A 139 -9.31 24.17 -7.50
CA VAL A 139 -8.25 23.54 -6.71
C VAL A 139 -6.97 23.46 -7.53
N GLU A 140 -5.84 23.75 -6.89
CA GLU A 140 -4.51 23.62 -7.46
C GLU A 140 -3.64 22.74 -6.56
N ALA A 141 -3.00 21.72 -7.14
CA ALA A 141 -2.00 20.93 -6.45
C ALA A 141 -0.66 21.67 -6.38
N HIS A 142 0.02 21.51 -5.26
CA HIS A 142 1.39 21.91 -5.04
C HIS A 142 2.20 20.67 -4.68
N HIS A 143 2.72 20.00 -5.72
CA HIS A 143 3.69 18.91 -5.57
C HIS A 143 4.99 19.46 -4.96
N MET A 144 5.50 18.78 -3.94
CA MET A 144 6.74 19.14 -3.27
C MET A 144 7.87 18.18 -3.65
N ASP A 145 7.63 16.89 -3.53
CA ASP A 145 8.63 15.85 -3.78
C ASP A 145 7.95 14.48 -3.93
N SER A 146 8.54 13.60 -4.72
CA SER A 146 8.18 12.19 -4.78
C SER A 146 9.47 11.38 -4.79
N TRP A 147 9.53 10.29 -4.02
CA TRP A 147 10.75 9.50 -3.93
C TRP A 147 10.44 8.04 -3.61
N TYR A 148 11.48 7.22 -3.68
CA TYR A 148 11.40 5.81 -3.32
C TYR A 148 12.60 5.39 -2.48
N THR A 149 12.40 4.41 -1.60
CA THR A 149 13.45 3.82 -0.77
C THR A 149 13.52 2.32 -1.01
N ARG A 150 14.74 1.77 -0.94
CA ARG A 150 14.99 0.35 -1.15
C ARG A 150 14.96 -0.41 0.17
N GLY A 151 14.49 -1.65 0.13
CA GLY A 151 14.68 -2.64 1.17
C GLY A 151 16.12 -3.15 1.26
N THR A 152 16.46 -3.82 2.36
CA THR A 152 17.83 -4.25 2.67
C THR A 152 18.33 -5.41 1.79
N LEU A 153 17.43 -6.27 1.29
CA LEU A 153 17.79 -7.55 0.62
C LEU A 153 16.95 -7.83 -0.64
N SER A 154 16.44 -6.79 -1.31
CA SER A 154 15.69 -6.94 -2.56
C SER A 154 16.58 -6.71 -3.78
N VAL A 155 16.42 -7.56 -4.82
CA VAL A 155 16.81 -7.16 -6.18
C VAL A 155 15.86 -6.03 -6.55
N TRP A 156 16.38 -4.88 -7.00
CA TRP A 156 15.55 -3.68 -7.20
C TRP A 156 16.09 -2.75 -8.27
N GLN A 157 15.22 -2.37 -9.21
CA GLN A 157 15.46 -1.30 -10.18
C GLN A 157 14.17 -0.52 -10.42
N VAL A 158 14.31 0.79 -10.64
CA VAL A 158 13.22 1.66 -11.09
C VAL A 158 13.54 2.14 -12.51
N SER A 159 12.53 2.19 -13.37
CA SER A 159 12.64 2.83 -14.68
C SER A 159 11.41 3.70 -14.97
N ASN A 160 11.59 4.69 -15.86
CA ASN A 160 10.55 5.67 -16.20
C ASN A 160 9.91 6.33 -14.98
N TRP A 161 10.74 6.68 -13.97
CA TRP A 161 10.26 7.44 -12.82
C TRP A 161 9.82 8.84 -13.29
N GLU A 162 8.61 9.20 -12.92
CA GLU A 162 8.00 10.49 -13.19
C GLU A 162 7.25 10.94 -11.94
N GLU A 163 7.30 12.23 -11.68
CA GLU A 163 6.62 12.87 -10.58
C GLU A 163 6.10 14.23 -11.01
N GLY A 164 5.12 14.73 -10.28
CA GLY A 164 4.63 16.07 -10.49
C GLY A 164 3.19 16.21 -10.06
N LYS A 165 2.50 17.06 -10.79
CA LYS A 165 1.09 17.35 -10.57
C LYS A 165 0.30 17.34 -11.86
N TYR A 166 -1.00 17.19 -11.72
CA TYR A 166 -1.94 17.29 -12.83
C TYR A 166 -3.15 18.11 -12.40
N ASP A 167 -3.29 19.29 -13.00
CA ASP A 167 -4.44 20.16 -12.83
C ASP A 167 -5.47 19.84 -13.92
N HIS A 168 -6.63 19.28 -13.56
CA HIS A 168 -7.65 18.92 -14.55
C HIS A 168 -8.26 20.18 -15.18
N SER A 169 -8.60 20.10 -16.46
CA SER A 169 -9.03 21.26 -17.27
C SER A 169 -10.26 22.01 -16.74
N SER A 170 -11.08 21.39 -15.90
CA SER A 170 -12.23 22.04 -15.25
C SER A 170 -11.83 22.91 -14.04
N GLY A 171 -10.63 22.73 -13.49
CA GLY A 171 -10.19 23.35 -12.23
C GLY A 171 -10.84 22.75 -10.98
N THR A 172 -11.81 21.84 -11.12
CA THR A 172 -12.53 21.17 -10.03
C THR A 172 -11.77 19.97 -9.47
N TYR A 173 -10.59 19.68 -10.01
CA TYR A 173 -9.81 18.53 -9.58
C TYR A 173 -8.34 18.75 -9.85
N SER A 174 -7.52 18.36 -8.88
CA SER A 174 -6.08 18.34 -9.05
C SER A 174 -5.46 17.16 -8.30
N GLU A 175 -4.32 16.70 -8.77
CA GLU A 175 -3.57 15.60 -8.16
C GLU A 175 -2.07 15.87 -8.17
N PHE A 176 -1.36 15.25 -7.23
CA PHE A 176 0.09 15.14 -7.27
C PHE A 176 0.51 13.68 -7.10
N TYR A 177 1.59 13.28 -7.78
CA TYR A 177 1.92 11.87 -7.96
C TYR A 177 3.42 11.58 -7.99
N GLY A 178 3.74 10.31 -7.76
CA GLY A 178 5.02 9.67 -8.08
C GLY A 178 4.74 8.31 -8.71
N ARG A 179 5.29 8.06 -9.89
CA ARG A 179 4.99 6.87 -10.69
C ARG A 179 6.20 6.33 -11.43
N GLY A 180 6.23 5.02 -11.67
CA GLY A 180 7.30 4.38 -12.42
C GLY A 180 7.12 2.88 -12.53
N ASN A 181 8.04 2.22 -13.25
CA ASN A 181 8.10 0.77 -13.35
C ASN A 181 9.10 0.25 -12.31
N PHE A 182 8.65 -0.70 -11.51
CA PHE A 182 9.35 -1.22 -10.36
C PHE A 182 9.67 -2.70 -10.57
N TYR A 183 10.94 -2.96 -10.82
CA TYR A 183 11.50 -4.29 -11.00
C TYR A 183 12.03 -4.76 -9.67
N PHE A 184 11.45 -5.81 -9.11
CA PHE A 184 11.85 -6.26 -7.79
C PHE A 184 11.83 -7.77 -7.63
N GLY A 185 12.63 -8.24 -6.67
CA GLY A 185 12.68 -9.65 -6.38
C GLY A 185 13.22 -9.98 -5.01
N PHE A 186 12.87 -11.19 -4.58
CA PHE A 186 13.26 -11.76 -3.30
C PHE A 186 13.39 -13.27 -3.42
N GLU A 187 14.19 -13.84 -2.54
CA GLU A 187 14.50 -15.26 -2.53
C GLU A 187 13.59 -16.01 -1.53
N ILE A 188 13.10 -17.17 -1.96
CA ILE A 188 12.37 -18.13 -1.15
C ILE A 188 13.26 -19.37 -0.97
N ASP A 189 13.36 -19.84 0.27
CA ASP A 189 13.95 -21.13 0.63
C ASP A 189 15.37 -21.43 0.10
N GLY A 190 16.25 -20.43 0.05
CA GLY A 190 17.68 -20.67 -0.21
C GLY A 190 18.03 -20.95 -1.68
N GLY A 191 17.13 -20.63 -2.62
CA GLY A 191 17.45 -20.73 -4.05
C GLY A 191 16.35 -20.38 -5.06
N ASN A 192 15.09 -20.17 -4.64
CA ASN A 192 14.01 -19.82 -5.56
C ASN A 192 13.83 -18.29 -5.61
N LEU A 193 14.31 -17.66 -6.68
CA LEU A 193 14.14 -16.22 -6.90
C LEU A 193 12.76 -15.93 -7.50
N ILE A 194 11.98 -15.10 -6.82
CA ILE A 194 10.77 -14.48 -7.38
C ILE A 194 11.15 -13.10 -7.92
N LEU A 195 10.77 -12.83 -9.17
CA LEU A 195 10.92 -11.53 -9.82
C LEU A 195 9.54 -11.01 -10.22
N GLN A 196 9.33 -9.72 -10.02
CA GLN A 196 8.13 -8.98 -10.39
C GLN A 196 8.53 -7.69 -11.11
N ASP A 197 7.67 -7.27 -12.03
CA ASP A 197 7.71 -5.97 -12.70
C ASP A 197 6.30 -5.40 -12.59
N GLU A 198 6.17 -4.30 -11.85
CA GLU A 198 4.90 -3.62 -11.66
C GLU A 198 5.05 -2.15 -12.02
N TYR A 199 4.14 -1.63 -12.83
CA TYR A 199 3.99 -0.18 -12.93
C TYR A 199 3.18 0.30 -11.75
N ILE A 200 3.73 1.19 -10.92
CA ILE A 200 3.03 1.75 -9.76
C ILE A 200 2.87 3.25 -9.95
N ASN A 201 1.64 3.73 -9.77
CA ASN A 201 1.32 5.15 -9.71
C ASN A 201 0.67 5.46 -8.35
N LEU A 202 1.40 6.22 -7.54
CA LEU A 202 1.00 6.66 -6.21
C LEU A 202 0.60 8.13 -6.27
N TYR A 203 -0.65 8.45 -5.95
CA TYR A 203 -1.16 9.81 -6.08
C TYR A 203 -2.17 10.17 -5.00
N VAL A 204 -2.22 11.47 -4.73
CA VAL A 204 -3.26 12.08 -3.91
C VAL A 204 -4.00 13.04 -4.81
N LYS A 205 -5.32 13.01 -4.69
CA LYS A 205 -6.23 13.76 -5.53
C LYS A 205 -7.22 14.55 -4.67
N CYS A 206 -7.58 15.76 -5.08
CA CYS A 206 -8.40 16.67 -4.29
C CYS A 206 -9.39 17.43 -5.19
N ASP A 207 -10.58 17.72 -4.65
CA ASP A 207 -11.61 18.52 -5.30
C ASP A 207 -11.61 20.00 -4.84
N GLU A 208 -12.46 20.81 -5.46
CA GLU A 208 -12.60 22.24 -5.12
C GLU A 208 -13.11 22.51 -3.70
N GLY A 209 -13.71 21.51 -3.05
CA GLY A 209 -14.17 21.56 -1.66
C GLY A 209 -13.05 21.38 -0.63
N GLY A 210 -11.88 20.92 -1.08
CA GLY A 210 -10.76 20.56 -0.21
C GLY A 210 -10.84 19.13 0.32
N ASP A 211 -11.76 18.31 -0.20
CA ASP A 211 -11.83 16.89 0.12
C ASP A 211 -10.77 16.15 -0.73
N TYR A 212 -9.93 15.34 -0.07
CA TYR A 212 -8.84 14.61 -0.74
C TYR A 212 -8.88 13.11 -0.47
N GLU A 213 -8.43 12.35 -1.45
CA GLU A 213 -8.36 10.89 -1.44
C GLU A 213 -6.93 10.43 -1.81
N LYS A 214 -6.47 9.37 -1.14
CA LYS A 214 -5.24 8.65 -1.51
C LYS A 214 -5.58 7.52 -2.46
N GLU A 215 -4.81 7.37 -3.52
CA GLU A 215 -4.99 6.29 -4.47
C GLU A 215 -3.66 5.68 -4.88
N MET A 216 -3.70 4.39 -5.17
CA MET A 216 -2.59 3.64 -5.72
C MET A 216 -3.14 2.74 -6.81
N THR A 217 -2.55 2.86 -8.00
CA THR A 217 -2.84 1.98 -9.13
C THR A 217 -1.59 1.18 -9.48
N LYS A 218 -1.79 -0.10 -9.79
CA LYS A 218 -0.73 -0.99 -10.26
C LYS A 218 -1.17 -1.80 -11.47
N TYR A 219 -0.24 -2.03 -12.41
CA TYR A 219 -0.46 -2.80 -13.65
C TYR A 219 0.71 -3.75 -13.91
#